data_AF-A0A537RYZ2-F1
#
_entry.id   AF-A0A537RYZ2-F1
#
_cell.length_a   1.000
_cell.length_b   1.000
_cell.length_c   1.000
_cell.angle_alpha   90.00
_cell.angle_beta   90.00
_cell.angle_gamma   90.00
#
_symmetry.space_group_name_H-M   'P 1'
#
loop_
_entity.id
_entity.type
_entity.pdbx_description
1 polymer ?
#
loop_
_entity_poly.entity_id
_entity_poly.type
_entity_poly.pdbx_seq_one_letter_code
_entity_poly.pdbx_strand_id
1 'polypeptide(L)' 'QQGPAAGRAIAELIVHGAFQTIDLTRLGYGRIAEGRPLRERNVI' A
#
# COMPACT_ATOMS: atom_id res chain seq x y z
N GLN A 1 12.77 -8.32 -2.89
CA GLN A 1 12.31 -9.13 -1.73
C GLN A 1 11.07 -8.56 -1.00
N GLN A 2 10.21 -7.73 -1.62
CA GLN A 2 9.02 -7.15 -0.95
C GLN A 2 7.73 -8.00 -1.02
N GLY A 3 7.79 -9.17 -1.68
CA GLY A 3 6.63 -10.05 -1.89
C GLY A 3 5.89 -10.47 -0.61
N PRO A 4 6.58 -10.86 0.49
CA PRO A 4 5.90 -11.32 1.71
C PRO A 4 5.07 -10.23 2.40
N ALA A 5 5.59 -9.00 2.44
CA ALA A 5 4.93 -7.86 3.08
C ALA A 5 3.68 -7.43 2.30
N ALA A 6 3.76 -7.41 0.97
CA ALA A 6 2.63 -7.07 0.10
C ALA A 6 1.48 -8.09 0.23
N GLY A 7 1.79 -9.39 0.23
CA GLY A 7 0.77 -10.43 0.39
C GLY A 7 0.03 -10.33 1.72
N ARG A 8 0.74 -10.06 2.82
CA ARG A 8 0.12 -9.86 4.13
C ARG A 8 -0.77 -8.62 4.17
N ALA A 9 -0.32 -7.50 3.61
CA ALA A 9 -1.11 -6.28 3.57
C ALA A 9 -2.42 -6.45 2.77
N ILE A 10 -2.38 -7.20 1.67
CA ILE A 10 -3.59 -7.54 0.89
C ILE A 10 -4.53 -8.42 1.72
N ALA A 11 -4.01 -9.44 2.41
CA ALA A 11 -4.83 -10.30 3.26
C ALA A 11 -5.51 -9.51 4.39
N GLU A 12 -4.78 -8.60 5.04
CA GLU A 12 -5.33 -7.72 6.09
C GLU A 12 -6.40 -6.78 5.53
N LEU A 13 -6.18 -6.19 4.36
CA LEU A 13 -7.19 -5.34 3.71
C LEU A 13 -8.47 -6.11 3.37
N ILE A 14 -8.35 -7.35 2.89
CA ILE A 14 -9.50 -8.19 2.54
C ILE A 14 -10.26 -8.62 3.80
N VAL A 15 -9.56 -9.08 4.84
CA VAL A 15 -10.19 -9.66 6.04
C VAL A 15 -10.67 -8.58 7.01
N HIS A 16 -9.91 -7.50 7.17
CA HIS A 16 -10.16 -6.47 8.19
C HIS A 16 -10.60 -5.12 7.59
N GLY A 17 -10.58 -4.96 6.27
CA GLY A 17 -10.92 -3.69 5.62
C GLY A 17 -9.89 -2.58 5.82
N ALA A 18 -8.78 -2.87 6.50
CA ALA A 18 -7.72 -1.92 6.82
C ALA A 18 -6.38 -2.65 6.99
N PHE A 19 -5.29 -1.95 6.70
CA PHE A 19 -3.95 -2.44 7.01
C PHE A 19 -3.71 -2.37 8.52
N GLN A 20 -3.16 -3.43 9.12
CA GLN A 20 -2.89 -3.47 10.55
C GLN A 20 -1.39 -3.47 10.85
N THR A 21 -0.62 -4.22 10.07
CA THR A 21 0.82 -4.40 10.33
C THR A 21 1.67 -3.31 9.65
N ILE A 22 1.32 -2.91 8.42
CA ILE A 22 2.03 -1.88 7.66
C ILE A 22 0.99 -1.01 6.95
N ASP A 23 0.99 0.29 7.24
CA ASP A 23 0.09 1.22 6.56
C ASP A 23 0.51 1.44 5.10
N LEU A 24 -0.18 0.77 4.17
CA LEU A 24 -0.02 0.94 2.74
C LEU A 24 -1.13 1.81 2.13
N THR A 25 -1.90 2.57 2.92
CA THR A 25 -2.96 3.46 2.40
C THR A 25 -2.44 4.44 1.36
N ARG A 26 -1.18 4.90 1.49
CA ARG A 26 -0.52 5.77 0.51
C ARG A 26 -0.29 5.12 -0.86
N LEU A 27 -0.35 3.79 -0.95
CA LEU A 27 -0.30 3.06 -2.21
C LEU A 27 -1.70 2.85 -2.83
N GLY A 28 -2.75 3.14 -2.07
CA GLY A 28 -4.14 2.88 -2.46
C GLY A 28 -4.62 3.68 -3.66
N TYR A 29 -5.69 3.20 -4.28
CA TYR A 29 -6.27 3.78 -5.50
C TYR A 29 -6.72 5.24 -5.33
N GLY A 30 -7.12 5.64 -4.12
CA GLY A 30 -7.54 7.02 -3.83
C GLY A 30 -6.54 8.07 -4.31
N ARG A 31 -5.23 7.78 -4.24
CA ARG A 31 -4.19 8.68 -4.74
C ARG A 31 -4.29 8.96 -6.25
N ILE A 32 -4.75 7.98 -7.04
CA ILE A 32 -4.90 8.11 -8.49
C ILE A 32 -6.10 9.00 -8.79
N ALA A 33 -7.22 8.76 -8.11
CA ALA A 33 -8.42 9.57 -8.24
C ALA A 33 -8.20 11.03 -7.78
N GLU A 34 -7.38 11.24 -6.75
CA GLU A 34 -7.06 12.57 -6.19
C GLU A 34 -5.88 13.26 -6.89
N GLY A 35 -5.26 12.63 -7.90
CA GLY A 35 -4.08 13.20 -8.58
C GLY A 35 -2.88 13.41 -7.65
N ARG A 36 -2.73 12.57 -6.62
CA ARG A 36 -1.61 12.60 -5.65
C ARG A 36 -0.55 11.56 -6.05
N PRO A 37 0.44 11.91 -6.88
CA PRO A 37 1.48 10.98 -7.28
C PRO A 37 2.35 10.59 -6.09
N LEU A 38 2.62 9.29 -5.95
CA LEU A 38 3.64 8.80 -5.03
C LEU A 38 5.00 8.95 -5.71
N ARG A 39 5.84 9.86 -5.24
CA ARG A 39 7.24 9.96 -5.69
C ARG A 39 8.07 8.91 -4.95
N GLU A 40 8.51 7.88 -5.66
CA GLU A 40 9.51 6.95 -5.15
C GLU A 40 10.85 7.68 -4.95
N ARG A 41 11.24 7.89 -3.70
CA ARG A 41 12.48 8.59 -3.33
C ARG A 41 13.69 7.63 -3.23
N ASN A 42 13.51 6.35 -3.53
CA ASN A 42 14.52 5.29 -3.45
C ASN A 42 14.73 4.61 -4.83
N VAL A 43 15.08 5.40 -5.84
CA VAL A 43 15.79 4.86 -7.01
C VAL A 43 17.29 5.06 -6.72
N ILE A 44 18.00 3.97 -6.45
CA ILE A 44 19.46 3.86 -6.51
C ILE A 44 19.83 3.05 -7.74
#